data_AF-A0A9E1P531-F1
#
_entry.id   AF-A0A9E1P531-F1
#
_cell.length_a   1.000
_cell.length_b   1.000
_cell.length_c   1.000
_cell.angle_alpha   90.00
_cell.angle_beta   90.00
_cell.angle_gamma   90.00
#
_symmetry.space_group_name_H-M   'P 1'
#
loop_
_entity.id
_entity.type
_entity.pdbx_description
1 polymer ?
#
loop_
_entity_poly.entity_id
_entity_poly.type
_entity_poly.pdbx_seq_one_letter_code
_entity_poly.pdbx_strand_id
1 'polypeptide(L)'
;MEKETLLRNILMLQMIPREPHSIDTGLLWEKLIDQGYEIDVRSIQRDLIRCSSVFPIVKIKSNHTRSNCWCWSQEASLMEMPKMDSMTALTFNLVESFLLRMIPNSILQYMSLHFQRAASLLNNLRGSSFSGWA
;
A
#
# COMPACT_ATOMS: atom_id res chain seq x y z
N MET A 1 -23.20 8.42 -8.05
CA MET A 1 -22.51 9.61 -7.51
C MET A 1 -21.66 9.35 -6.26
N GLU A 2 -22.23 9.08 -5.06
CA GLU A 2 -21.40 8.88 -3.84
C GLU A 2 -20.56 7.59 -3.87
N LYS A 3 -21.13 6.50 -4.38
CA LYS A 3 -20.42 5.21 -4.57
C LYS A 3 -19.25 5.31 -5.55
N GLU A 4 -19.41 6.07 -6.63
CA GLU A 4 -18.34 6.29 -7.63
C GLU A 4 -17.19 7.10 -7.05
N THR A 5 -17.49 8.05 -6.16
CA THR A 5 -16.47 8.83 -5.46
C THR A 5 -15.63 7.96 -4.52
N LEU A 6 -16.26 7.05 -3.77
CA LEU A 6 -15.55 6.11 -2.91
C LEU A 6 -14.67 5.15 -3.70
N LEU A 7 -15.19 4.55 -4.77
CA LEU A 7 -14.43 3.65 -5.63
C LEU A 7 -13.23 4.37 -6.25
N ARG A 8 -13.44 5.57 -6.78
CA ARG A 8 -12.36 6.41 -7.32
C ARG A 8 -11.30 6.69 -6.26
N ASN A 9 -11.69 7.03 -5.03
CA ASN A 9 -10.73 7.29 -3.96
C ASN A 9 -9.91 6.05 -3.60
N ILE A 10 -10.53 4.87 -3.59
CA ILE A 10 -9.82 3.60 -3.39
C ILE A 10 -8.82 3.35 -4.52
N LEU A 11 -9.23 3.52 -5.78
CA LEU A 11 -8.35 3.35 -6.93
C LEU A 11 -7.20 4.35 -6.92
N MET A 12 -7.48 5.62 -6.62
CA MET A 12 -6.48 6.66 -6.45
C MET A 12 -5.45 6.28 -5.37
N LEU A 13 -5.89 5.78 -4.21
CA LEU A 13 -5.00 5.31 -3.15
C LEU A 13 -4.14 4.12 -3.59
N GLN A 14 -4.69 3.20 -4.39
CA GLN A 14 -3.95 2.06 -4.96
C GLN A 14 -2.90 2.48 -6.00
N MET A 15 -3.09 3.61 -6.68
CA MET A 15 -2.13 4.15 -7.66
C MET A 15 -0.95 4.88 -7.02
N ILE A 16 -1.08 5.32 -5.76
CA ILE A 16 -0.01 6.02 -5.05
C ILE A 16 1.07 5.01 -4.66
N PRO A 17 2.34 5.21 -5.08
CA PRO A 17 3.42 4.30 -4.74
C PRO A 17 3.92 4.57 -3.31
N ARG A 18 4.77 3.67 -2.82
CA ARG A 18 5.44 3.80 -1.51
C ARG A 18 6.82 4.46 -1.67
N GLU A 19 7.19 5.27 -0.68
CA GLU A 19 8.52 5.87 -0.59
C GLU A 19 9.64 4.80 -0.79
N PRO A 20 10.69 5.09 -1.58
CA PRO A 20 11.10 6.39 -2.14
C PRO A 20 10.38 6.81 -3.42
N HIS A 21 9.51 5.97 -3.98
CA HIS A 21 8.79 6.30 -5.20
C HIS A 21 7.63 7.24 -4.90
N SER A 22 7.31 8.12 -5.84
CA SER A 22 6.19 9.07 -5.72
C SER A 22 5.49 9.27 -7.05
N ILE A 23 4.25 9.75 -7.01
CA ILE A 23 3.45 10.07 -8.19
C ILE A 23 2.98 11.52 -8.13
N ASP A 24 3.07 12.25 -9.24
CA ASP A 24 2.54 13.61 -9.31
C ASP A 24 1.02 13.61 -9.51
N THR A 25 0.37 14.68 -9.07
CA THR A 25 -1.09 14.78 -9.18
C THR A 25 -1.61 14.84 -10.62
N GLY A 26 -0.79 15.31 -11.58
CA GLY A 26 -1.15 15.33 -13.00
C GLY A 26 -1.19 13.93 -13.60
N LEU A 27 -0.16 13.12 -13.37
CA LEU A 27 -0.12 11.73 -13.84
C LEU A 27 -1.17 10.85 -13.16
N LEU A 28 -1.48 11.12 -11.90
CA LEU A 28 -2.63 10.49 -11.23
C LEU A 28 -3.96 10.85 -11.90
N TRP A 29 -4.13 12.11 -12.32
CA TRP A 29 -5.30 12.56 -13.07
C TRP A 29 -5.41 11.88 -14.43
N GLU A 30 -4.32 11.85 -15.21
CA GLU A 30 -4.27 11.15 -16.51
C GLU A 30 -4.70 9.68 -16.37
N LYS A 31 -4.16 8.96 -15.37
CA LYS A 31 -4.55 7.58 -15.08
C LYS A 31 -6.02 7.41 -14.75
N LEU A 32 -6.65 8.38 -14.09
CA LEU A 32 -8.08 8.33 -13.76
C LEU A 32 -8.93 8.62 -15.00
N ILE A 33 -8.53 9.57 -15.85
CA ILE A 33 -9.20 9.83 -17.14
C ILE A 33 -9.14 8.57 -18.03
N ASP A 34 -7.98 7.91 -18.12
CA ASP A 34 -7.80 6.67 -18.89
C ASP A 34 -8.68 5.52 -18.41
N GLN A 35 -9.07 5.54 -17.13
CA GLN A 35 -10.03 4.59 -16.55
C GLN A 35 -11.51 5.02 -16.73
N GLY A 36 -11.77 6.10 -17.46
CA GLY A 36 -13.12 6.60 -17.77
C GLY A 36 -13.73 7.49 -16.70
N TYR A 37 -12.95 8.03 -15.76
CA TYR A 37 -13.45 8.98 -14.76
C TYR A 37 -13.47 10.40 -15.31
N GLU A 38 -14.61 11.08 -15.24
CA GLU A 38 -14.71 12.51 -15.52
C GLU A 38 -14.46 13.32 -14.24
N ILE A 39 -13.20 13.71 -14.01
CA ILE A 39 -12.79 14.49 -12.84
C ILE A 39 -11.76 15.55 -13.22
N ASP A 40 -11.79 16.69 -12.53
CA ASP A 40 -10.78 17.73 -12.67
C ASP A 40 -9.63 17.56 -11.66
N VAL A 41 -8.48 18.17 -11.98
CA VAL A 41 -7.27 18.10 -11.15
C VAL A 41 -7.47 18.71 -9.75
N ARG A 42 -8.30 19.76 -9.59
CA ARG A 42 -8.56 20.39 -8.27
C ARG A 42 -9.35 19.45 -7.37
N SER A 43 -10.29 18.70 -7.94
CA SER A 43 -11.06 17.69 -7.21
C SER A 43 -10.15 16.58 -6.69
N ILE A 44 -9.22 16.08 -7.52
CA ILE A 44 -8.19 15.12 -7.08
C ILE A 44 -7.30 15.69 -5.98
N GLN A 45 -6.82 16.93 -6.12
CA GLN A 45 -6.00 17.57 -5.10
C GLN A 45 -6.73 17.66 -3.74
N ARG A 46 -8.01 18.05 -3.77
CA ARG A 46 -8.85 18.10 -2.57
C ARG A 46 -9.07 16.72 -1.96
N ASP A 47 -9.32 15.71 -2.79
CA ASP A 47 -9.51 14.33 -2.34
C ASP A 47 -8.22 13.77 -1.72
N LEU A 48 -7.05 14.04 -2.32
CA LEU A 48 -5.75 13.64 -1.76
C LEU A 48 -5.49 14.29 -0.40
N ILE A 49 -5.80 15.58 -0.24
CA ILE A 49 -5.70 16.28 1.05
C ILE A 49 -6.62 15.61 2.08
N ARG A 50 -7.87 15.29 1.71
CA ARG A 50 -8.81 14.58 2.58
C ARG A 50 -8.34 13.17 2.93
N CYS A 51 -7.79 12.45 1.95
CA CYS A 51 -7.23 11.12 2.17
C CYS A 51 -6.01 11.19 3.10
N SER A 52 -5.15 12.20 2.98
CA SER A 52 -3.97 12.35 3.84
C SER A 52 -4.29 12.60 5.31
N SER A 53 -5.51 13.02 5.65
CA SER A 53 -5.92 13.14 7.06
C SER A 53 -6.33 11.81 7.69
N VAL A 54 -6.52 10.75 6.88
CA VAL A 54 -6.98 9.43 7.35
C VAL A 54 -5.96 8.34 7.04
N PHE A 55 -5.30 8.42 5.88
CA PHE A 55 -4.32 7.48 5.39
C PHE A 55 -2.92 8.07 5.53
N PRO A 56 -1.90 7.26 5.86
CA PRO A 56 -0.49 7.67 5.94
C PRO A 56 0.15 7.92 4.56
N ILE A 57 -0.52 8.73 3.73
CA ILE A 57 0.04 9.29 2.51
C ILE A 57 0.62 10.68 2.80
N VAL A 58 1.78 10.97 2.23
CA VAL A 58 2.50 12.22 2.43
C VAL A 58 2.67 12.95 1.12
N LYS A 59 2.66 14.28 1.23
CA LYS A 59 2.92 15.18 0.11
C LYS A 59 4.40 15.53 0.10
N ILE A 60 5.09 15.15 -0.96
CA ILE A 60 6.52 15.40 -1.17
C ILE A 60 6.70 16.42 -2.29
N LYS A 61 7.68 17.32 -2.16
CA LYS A 61 8.12 18.16 -3.26
C LYS A 61 9.09 17.36 -4.12
N SER A 62 8.77 17.21 -5.40
CA SER A 62 9.72 16.65 -6.35
C SER A 62 10.92 17.58 -6.51
N ASN A 63 12.12 17.01 -6.54
CA ASN A 63 13.33 17.76 -6.87
C ASN A 63 13.42 18.08 -8.38
N HIS A 64 12.69 17.34 -9.21
CA HIS A 64 12.74 17.43 -10.67
C HIS A 64 11.60 18.26 -11.27
N THR A 65 10.48 18.39 -10.56
CA THR A 65 9.29 19.12 -11.02
C THR A 65 8.81 20.07 -9.94
N ARG A 66 8.29 21.25 -10.33
CA ARG A 66 7.60 22.17 -9.39
C ARG A 66 6.24 21.64 -8.92
N SER A 67 5.87 20.41 -9.29
CA SER A 67 4.61 19.77 -8.93
C SER A 67 4.71 19.09 -7.57
N ASN A 68 3.56 19.01 -6.90
CA ASN A 68 3.43 18.25 -5.68
C ASN A 68 3.28 16.77 -6.03
N CYS A 69 4.09 15.91 -5.41
CA CYS A 69 3.99 14.48 -5.53
C CYS A 69 3.43 13.85 -4.25
N TRP A 70 2.92 12.64 -4.38
CA TRP A 70 2.32 11.87 -3.29
C TRP A 70 2.95 10.48 -3.23
N CYS A 71 3.16 10.00 -2.01
CA CYS A 71 3.56 8.63 -1.75
C CYS A 71 2.98 8.16 -0.41
N TRP A 72 2.95 6.85 -0.21
CA TRP A 72 2.80 6.28 1.14
C TRP A 72 4.09 6.49 1.91
N SER A 73 3.99 6.92 3.18
CA SER A 73 5.15 7.10 4.05
C SER A 73 5.87 5.76 4.26
N GLN A 74 7.19 5.81 4.43
CA GLN A 74 8.00 4.63 4.70
C GLN A 74 7.57 3.91 5.98
N GLU A 75 7.10 4.65 6.99
CA GLU A 75 6.62 4.18 8.29
C GLU A 75 5.17 3.68 8.26
N ALA A 76 4.45 3.89 7.15
CA ALA A 76 3.09 3.42 7.01
C ALA A 76 3.04 1.89 7.16
N SER A 77 2.27 1.38 8.12
CA SER A 77 1.99 -0.06 8.17
C SER A 77 1.42 -0.52 6.82
N LEU A 78 1.81 -1.70 6.36
CA LEU A 78 1.32 -2.26 5.11
C LEU A 78 -0.23 -2.32 5.16
N MET A 79 -0.87 -1.47 4.36
CA MET A 79 -2.33 -1.40 4.27
C MET A 79 -2.77 -2.35 3.15
N GLU A 80 -3.13 -3.57 3.53
CA GLU A 80 -3.62 -4.60 2.60
C GLU A 80 -5.14 -4.69 2.68
N MET A 81 -5.76 -4.84 1.50
CA MET A 81 -7.17 -5.17 1.38
C MET A 81 -7.33 -6.20 0.24
N PRO A 82 -7.72 -7.45 0.53
CA PRO A 82 -7.99 -8.03 1.86
C PRO A 82 -6.74 -8.12 2.75
N LYS A 83 -6.94 -8.23 4.07
CA LYS A 83 -5.83 -8.46 5.02
C LYS A 83 -5.26 -9.86 4.82
N MET A 84 -3.94 -9.99 4.99
CA MET A 84 -3.26 -11.29 5.07
C MET A 84 -3.96 -12.22 6.08
N ASP A 85 -4.26 -13.45 5.64
CA ASP A 85 -4.81 -14.51 6.47
C ASP A 85 -3.70 -15.40 7.08
N SER A 86 -4.08 -16.28 7.99
CA SER A 86 -3.14 -17.14 8.73
C SER A 86 -2.35 -18.11 7.84
N MET A 87 -2.94 -18.64 6.77
CA MET A 87 -2.27 -19.57 5.86
C MET A 87 -1.22 -18.84 5.03
N THR A 88 -1.57 -17.65 4.53
CA THR A 88 -0.63 -16.78 3.83
C THR A 88 0.53 -16.39 4.75
N ALA A 89 0.26 -16.03 6.01
CA ALA A 89 1.30 -15.70 6.99
C ALA A 89 2.24 -16.89 7.29
N LEU A 90 1.70 -18.10 7.44
CA LEU A 90 2.51 -19.31 7.61
C LEU A 90 3.40 -19.56 6.39
N THR A 91 2.86 -19.39 5.19
CA THR A 91 3.60 -19.54 3.93
C THR A 91 4.78 -18.57 3.88
N PHE A 92 4.57 -17.29 4.18
CA PHE A 92 5.66 -16.30 4.23
C PHE A 92 6.73 -16.65 5.26
N ASN A 93 6.34 -17.16 6.44
CA ASN A 93 7.28 -17.62 7.46
C ASN A 93 8.12 -18.84 6.98
N LEU A 94 7.51 -19.78 6.26
CA LEU A 94 8.24 -20.90 5.65
C LEU A 94 9.21 -20.41 4.56
N VAL A 95 8.75 -19.50 3.69
CA VAL A 95 9.61 -18.88 2.67
C VAL A 95 10.80 -18.19 3.31
N GLU A 96 10.60 -17.41 4.37
CA GLU A 96 11.67 -16.77 5.11
C GLU A 96 12.62 -17.81 5.75
N SER A 97 12.08 -18.84 6.39
CA SER A 97 12.91 -19.85 7.07
C SER A 97 13.76 -20.69 6.11
N PHE A 98 13.26 -21.00 4.91
CA PHE A 98 13.88 -21.97 4.01
C PHE A 98 14.49 -21.37 2.74
N LEU A 99 14.01 -20.22 2.26
CA LEU A 99 14.39 -19.67 0.95
C LEU A 99 15.28 -18.42 1.01
N LEU A 100 15.62 -17.90 2.20
CA LEU A 100 16.51 -16.72 2.34
C LEU A 100 17.84 -16.86 1.58
N ARG A 101 18.40 -18.09 1.51
CA ARG A 101 19.69 -18.35 0.85
C ARG A 101 19.61 -18.58 -0.66
N MET A 102 18.40 -18.78 -1.18
CA MET A 102 18.15 -19.09 -2.60
C MET A 102 17.55 -17.91 -3.37
N ILE A 103 17.07 -16.89 -2.66
CA ILE A 103 16.38 -15.74 -3.24
C ILE A 103 17.36 -14.56 -3.35
N PRO A 104 17.40 -13.83 -4.49
CA PRO A 104 18.15 -12.59 -4.63
C PRO A 104 17.75 -11.53 -3.60
N ASN A 105 18.72 -10.73 -3.14
CA ASN A 105 18.48 -9.66 -2.17
C ASN A 105 17.40 -8.64 -2.59
N SER A 106 17.23 -8.41 -3.88
CA SER A 106 16.17 -7.54 -4.42
C SER A 106 14.76 -8.06 -4.10
N ILE A 107 14.56 -9.37 -4.20
CA ILE A 107 13.28 -10.00 -3.89
C ILE A 107 13.05 -10.04 -2.37
N LEU A 108 14.11 -10.26 -1.58
CA LEU A 108 14.02 -10.18 -0.11
C LEU A 108 13.60 -8.78 0.36
N GLN A 109 14.19 -7.74 -0.23
CA GLN A 109 13.79 -6.35 0.06
C GLN A 109 12.32 -6.10 -0.32
N TYR A 110 11.88 -6.59 -1.48
CA TYR A 110 10.50 -6.49 -1.92
C TYR A 110 9.52 -7.18 -0.95
N MET A 111 9.86 -8.37 -0.45
CA MET A 111 8.99 -9.15 0.45
C MET A 111 9.08 -8.75 1.93
N SER A 112 10.01 -7.86 2.31
CA SER A 112 10.29 -7.51 3.71
C SER A 112 9.06 -7.12 4.53
N LEU A 113 8.16 -6.31 3.96
CA LEU A 113 6.92 -5.89 4.64
C LEU A 113 5.94 -7.05 4.85
N HIS A 114 5.88 -7.99 3.90
CA HIS A 114 5.04 -9.18 4.04
C HIS A 114 5.57 -10.12 5.12
N PHE A 115 6.90 -10.30 5.22
CA PHE A 115 7.52 -11.06 6.31
C PHE A 115 7.23 -10.44 7.68
N GLN A 116 7.43 -9.13 7.83
CA GLN A 116 7.10 -8.41 9.07
C GLN A 116 5.62 -8.57 9.45
N ARG A 117 4.72 -8.51 8.45
CA ARG A 117 3.28 -8.65 8.67
C ARG A 117 2.91 -10.07 9.08
N ALA A 118 3.46 -11.07 8.40
CA ALA A 118 3.27 -12.48 8.69
C ALA A 118 3.75 -12.83 10.11
N ALA A 119 4.95 -12.39 10.48
CA ALA A 119 5.49 -12.57 11.82
C ALA A 119 4.61 -11.92 12.90
N SER A 120 4.15 -10.69 12.66
CA SER A 120 3.25 -9.98 13.58
C SER A 120 1.91 -10.70 13.75
N LEU A 121 1.33 -11.21 12.67
CA LEU A 121 0.07 -11.95 12.69
C LEU A 121 0.22 -13.27 13.47
N LEU A 122 1.25 -14.05 13.18
CA LEU A 122 1.50 -15.33 13.85
C LEU A 122 1.80 -15.13 15.35
N ASN A 123 2.53 -14.07 15.72
CA ASN A 123 2.76 -13.73 17.13
C ASN A 123 1.46 -13.40 17.88
N ASN A 124 0.56 -12.65 17.25
CA ASN A 124 -0.76 -12.36 17.84
C ASN A 124 -1.61 -13.64 17.99
N LEU A 125 -1.57 -14.55 17.01
CA LEU A 125 -2.31 -15.81 17.07
C LEU A 125 -1.79 -16.78 18.14
N ARG A 126 -0.48 -16.76 18.45
CA ARG A 126 0.09 -17.57 19.53
C ARG A 126 -0.48 -17.21 20.91
N GLY A 127 -0.93 -15.96 21.10
CA GLY A 127 -1.63 -15.53 22.32
C GLY A 127 -3.11 -15.93 22.37
N SER A 128 -3.70 -16.29 21.23
CA SER A 128 -5.11 -16.65 21.07
C SER A 128 -5.26 -18.04 20.47
N SER A 129 -4.78 -19.07 21.18
CA SER A 129 -5.03 -20.50 20.95
C SER A 129 -5.29 -20.93 19.50
N PHE A 130 -4.25 -21.43 18.83
CA PHE A 130 -4.37 -22.29 17.66
C PHE A 130 -4.94 -23.67 18.09
N SER A 131 -6.21 -23.73 18.51
CA SER A 131 -6.87 -24.95 18.99
C SER A 131 -7.69 -25.70 17.92
N GLY A 132 -7.37 -25.51 16.64
CA GLY A 132 -8.16 -26.10 15.54
C GLY A 132 -7.38 -26.92 14.51
N TRP A 133 -6.08 -27.18 14.73
CA TRP A 133 -5.23 -27.88 13.76
C TRP A 133 -4.44 -29.03 14.43
N ALA A 134 -5.12 -29.81 15.27
CA ALA A 134 -4.74 -31.16 15.65
C ALA A 134 -5.71 -32.14 14.98
#